data_AF-B2TMW0-F1
#
_entry.id   AF-B2TMW0-F1
#
_cell.length_a   1.000
_cell.length_b   1.000
_cell.length_c   1.000
_cell.angle_alpha   90.00
_cell.angle_beta   90.00
_cell.angle_gamma   90.00
#
_symmetry.space_group_name_H-M   'P 1'
#
loop_
_entity.id
_entity.type
_entity.pdbx_description
1 polymer ?
#
loop_
_entity_poly.entity_id
_entity_poly.type
_entity_poly.pdbx_seq_one_letter_code
_entity_poly.pdbx_strand_id
1 'polypeptide(L)'
;MKKVDLLKLVEAIADDGDINESLLGHEEFKGLKDLSKLGADDINGILTGEVGKAYMTSHDDSIRSKAVETFKTGKMQEEIKKAVDAATNKKKTPEMERIEALEKKNAELEAKDLRNATNGTIGKLLKDKKLPSELINLVYGDGKEETFTKNIDAIENIINSAADSKVNERLGSSAYIPPSGGQTAEALNAQIASAIGVK
;
A
#
# COMPACT_ATOMS: atom_id res chain seq x y z
N MET A 1 -9.25 -48.94 11.13
CA MET A 1 -9.53 -48.59 12.54
C MET A 1 -10.88 -47.93 12.79
N LYS A 2 -11.63 -48.34 13.83
CA LYS A 2 -12.68 -47.50 14.43
C LYS A 2 -12.09 -46.67 15.58
N LYS A 3 -12.77 -45.59 15.98
CA LYS A 3 -12.34 -44.73 17.11
C LYS A 3 -11.97 -45.51 18.37
N VAL A 4 -12.75 -46.55 18.69
CA VAL A 4 -12.53 -47.36 19.90
C VAL A 4 -11.24 -48.17 19.84
N ASP A 5 -10.83 -48.60 18.64
CA ASP A 5 -9.61 -49.38 18.45
C ASP A 5 -8.37 -48.47 18.48
N LEU A 6 -8.50 -47.24 17.98
CA LEU A 6 -7.44 -46.23 18.04
C LEU A 6 -7.17 -45.76 19.47
N LEU A 7 -8.22 -45.59 20.29
CA LEU A 7 -8.07 -45.24 21.70
C LEU A 7 -7.31 -46.31 22.48
N LYS A 8 -7.64 -47.59 22.27
CA LYS A 8 -6.91 -48.69 22.92
C LYS A 8 -5.44 -48.74 22.51
N LEU A 9 -5.15 -48.43 21.25
CA LEU A 9 -3.77 -48.38 20.76
C LEU A 9 -2.98 -47.25 21.45
N VAL A 10 -3.59 -46.07 21.60
CA VAL A 10 -2.96 -44.91 22.26
C VAL A 10 -2.82 -45.11 23.76
N GLU A 11 -3.81 -45.70 24.42
CA GLU A 11 -3.76 -46.03 25.86
C GLU A 11 -2.67 -47.05 26.21
N ALA A 12 -2.21 -47.86 25.24
CA ALA A 12 -1.13 -48.82 25.44
C ALA A 12 0.27 -48.20 25.32
N ILE A 13 0.38 -46.94 24.87
CA ILE A 13 1.64 -46.21 24.75
C ILE A 13 1.95 -45.56 26.10
N ALA A 14 3.23 -45.56 26.51
CA ALA A 14 3.66 -44.89 27.73
C ALA A 14 3.41 -43.37 27.65
N ASP A 15 3.27 -42.70 28.81
CA ASP A 15 3.02 -41.25 28.88
C ASP A 15 4.12 -40.41 28.20
N ASP A 16 5.34 -40.95 28.11
CA ASP A 16 6.51 -40.36 27.44
C ASP A 16 6.88 -41.05 26.10
N GLY A 17 6.05 -41.98 25.63
CA GLY A 17 6.29 -42.73 24.40
C GLY A 17 6.11 -41.91 23.12
N ASP A 18 6.88 -42.22 22.08
CA ASP A 18 6.73 -41.60 20.76
C ASP A 18 5.46 -42.14 20.06
N ILE A 19 4.43 -41.31 20.07
CA ILE A 19 3.14 -41.61 19.44
C ILE A 19 3.28 -41.76 17.93
N ASN A 20 4.15 -40.98 17.27
CA ASN A 20 4.30 -41.02 15.81
C ASN A 20 4.92 -42.34 15.38
N GLU A 21 5.99 -42.79 16.05
CA GLU A 21 6.60 -44.09 15.76
C GLU A 21 5.64 -45.25 16.05
N SER A 22 4.93 -45.18 17.17
CA SER A 22 3.98 -46.21 17.58
C SER A 22 2.79 -46.35 16.62
N LEU A 23 2.26 -45.23 16.11
CA LEU A 23 1.18 -45.24 15.13
C LEU A 23 1.67 -45.66 13.74
N LEU A 24 2.80 -45.15 13.27
CA LEU A 24 3.35 -45.49 11.94
C LEU A 24 3.82 -46.95 11.85
N GLY A 25 4.27 -47.53 12.95
CA GLY A 25 4.66 -48.95 13.03
C GLY A 25 3.47 -49.92 13.06
N HIS A 26 2.25 -49.45 13.33
CA HIS A 26 1.06 -50.28 13.42
C HIS A 26 0.60 -50.78 12.04
N GLU A 27 0.12 -52.03 11.96
CA GLU A 27 -0.21 -52.71 10.68
C GLU A 27 -1.17 -51.92 9.79
N GLU A 28 -2.20 -51.28 10.38
CA GLU A 28 -3.17 -50.48 9.62
C GLU A 28 -2.59 -49.19 9.04
N PHE A 29 -1.44 -48.72 9.52
CA PHE A 29 -0.81 -47.45 9.11
C PHE A 29 0.52 -47.65 8.39
N LYS A 30 0.96 -48.88 8.12
CA LYS A 30 2.22 -49.20 7.41
C LYS A 30 2.37 -48.54 6.03
N GLY A 31 1.29 -48.03 5.43
CA GLY A 31 1.32 -47.27 4.17
C GLY A 31 1.56 -45.77 4.33
N LEU A 32 1.46 -45.24 5.56
CA LEU A 32 1.77 -43.85 5.86
C LEU A 32 3.28 -43.71 6.07
N LYS A 33 3.89 -42.77 5.36
CA LYS A 33 5.30 -42.43 5.54
C LYS A 33 5.42 -41.16 6.39
N ASP A 34 6.44 -41.12 7.22
CA ASP A 34 6.82 -39.91 7.93
C ASP A 34 7.31 -38.86 6.93
N LEU A 35 6.53 -37.78 6.78
CA LEU A 35 6.83 -36.67 5.88
C LEU A 35 8.15 -35.98 6.22
N SER A 36 8.58 -36.02 7.48
CA SER A 36 9.83 -35.40 7.93
C SER A 36 11.08 -36.20 7.57
N LYS A 37 10.91 -37.48 7.17
CA LYS A 37 11.99 -38.41 6.81
C LYS A 37 11.92 -38.90 5.37
N LEU A 38 11.18 -38.21 4.50
CA LEU A 38 11.06 -38.61 3.10
C LEU A 38 12.42 -38.58 2.40
N GLY A 39 12.81 -39.70 1.80
CA GLY A 39 14.01 -39.80 0.98
C GLY A 39 13.78 -39.35 -0.46
N ALA A 40 14.88 -39.21 -1.23
CA ALA A 40 14.81 -38.84 -2.64
C ALA A 40 13.96 -39.81 -3.48
N ASP A 41 14.03 -41.11 -3.18
CA ASP A 41 13.24 -42.14 -3.87
C ASP A 41 11.74 -42.01 -3.58
N ASP A 42 11.38 -41.63 -2.35
CA ASP A 42 9.99 -41.42 -1.96
C ASP A 42 9.40 -40.19 -2.67
N ILE A 43 10.17 -39.11 -2.74
CA ILE A 43 9.80 -37.89 -3.46
C ILE A 43 9.63 -38.21 -4.95
N ASN A 44 10.57 -38.95 -5.53
CA ASN A 44 10.49 -39.36 -6.93
C ASN A 44 9.26 -40.25 -7.19
N GLY A 45 8.93 -41.15 -6.27
CA GLY A 45 7.70 -41.95 -6.32
C GLY A 45 6.43 -41.08 -6.31
N ILE A 46 6.38 -40.06 -5.45
CA ILE A 46 5.26 -39.10 -5.40
C ILE A 46 5.17 -38.30 -6.71
N LEU A 47 6.29 -37.75 -7.20
CA LEU A 47 6.35 -36.92 -8.41
C LEU A 47 6.03 -37.72 -9.69
N THR A 48 6.38 -39.01 -9.73
CA THR A 48 6.08 -39.89 -10.87
C THR A 48 4.69 -40.53 -10.80
N GLY A 49 4.00 -40.41 -9.65
CA GLY A 49 2.60 -40.76 -9.49
C GLY A 49 1.66 -39.83 -10.27
N GLU A 50 0.38 -40.20 -10.37
CA GLU A 50 -0.63 -39.49 -11.18
C GLU A 50 -0.80 -38.02 -10.77
N VAL A 51 -0.97 -37.78 -9.46
CA VAL A 51 -1.10 -36.44 -8.89
C VAL A 51 0.19 -35.64 -9.03
N GLY A 52 1.35 -36.27 -8.82
CA GLY A 52 2.67 -35.63 -8.97
C GLY A 52 2.93 -35.20 -10.40
N LYS A 53 2.64 -36.06 -11.38
CA LYS A 53 2.77 -35.74 -12.80
C LYS A 53 1.82 -34.62 -13.23
N ALA A 54 0.57 -34.65 -12.78
CA ALA A 54 -0.39 -33.59 -13.06
C ALA A 54 0.09 -32.23 -12.51
N TYR A 55 0.57 -32.22 -11.26
CA TYR A 55 1.16 -31.03 -10.65
C TYR A 55 2.38 -30.53 -11.42
N MET A 56 3.31 -31.42 -11.76
CA MET A 56 4.55 -31.08 -12.45
C MET A 56 4.27 -30.54 -13.86
N THR A 57 3.30 -31.12 -14.57
CA THR A 57 2.85 -30.63 -15.89
C THR A 57 2.27 -29.22 -15.80
N SER A 58 1.36 -28.98 -14.83
CA SER A 58 0.76 -27.67 -14.63
C SER A 58 1.78 -26.61 -14.21
N HIS A 59 2.68 -26.97 -13.30
CA HIS A 59 3.76 -26.11 -12.85
C HIS A 59 4.71 -25.76 -14.00
N ASP A 60 5.13 -26.77 -14.77
CA ASP A 60 6.03 -26.59 -15.90
C ASP A 60 5.38 -25.76 -17.02
N ASP A 61 4.09 -25.95 -17.30
CA ASP A 61 3.36 -25.12 -18.26
C ASP A 61 3.28 -23.66 -17.79
N SER A 62 3.04 -23.42 -16.50
CA SER A 62 3.05 -22.07 -15.94
C SER A 62 4.43 -21.40 -16.08
N ILE A 63 5.50 -22.13 -15.78
CA ILE A 63 6.87 -21.62 -15.91
C ILE A 63 7.20 -21.38 -17.38
N ARG A 64 6.88 -22.30 -18.28
CA ARG A 64 7.11 -22.13 -19.72
C ARG A 64 6.36 -20.93 -20.28
N SER A 65 5.09 -20.75 -19.92
CA SER A 65 4.32 -19.56 -20.32
C SER A 65 4.95 -18.27 -19.81
N LYS A 66 5.35 -18.21 -18.53
CA LYS A 66 6.03 -17.04 -17.97
C LYS A 66 7.41 -16.80 -18.61
N ALA A 67 8.16 -17.85 -18.91
CA ALA A 67 9.46 -17.76 -19.56
C ALA A 67 9.31 -17.22 -21.00
N VAL A 68 8.30 -17.68 -21.73
CA VAL A 68 7.97 -17.18 -23.08
C VAL A 68 7.52 -15.72 -23.01
N GLU A 69 6.69 -15.35 -22.03
CA GLU A 69 6.26 -13.97 -21.84
C GLU A 69 7.42 -13.05 -21.49
N THR A 70 8.28 -13.46 -20.55
CA THR A 70 9.50 -12.72 -20.17
C THR A 70 10.47 -12.60 -21.35
N PHE A 71 10.59 -13.64 -22.16
CA PHE A 71 11.39 -13.58 -23.38
C PHE A 71 10.80 -12.59 -24.38
N LYS A 72 9.48 -12.63 -24.63
CA LYS A 72 8.78 -11.72 -25.55
C LYS A 72 8.87 -10.26 -25.11
N THR A 73 8.72 -9.97 -23.82
CA THR A 73 8.69 -8.59 -23.29
C THR A 73 10.08 -8.01 -23.05
N GLY A 74 11.10 -8.85 -22.83
CA GLY A 74 12.47 -8.42 -22.62
C GLY A 74 13.39 -8.74 -23.79
N LYS A 75 14.02 -9.93 -23.73
CA LYS A 75 15.16 -10.30 -24.59
C LYS A 75 14.82 -10.39 -26.09
N MET A 76 13.58 -10.69 -26.45
CA MET A 76 13.15 -10.78 -27.85
C MET A 76 13.30 -9.43 -28.55
N GLN A 77 13.04 -8.32 -27.86
CA GLN A 77 13.24 -6.98 -28.44
C GLN A 77 14.72 -6.69 -28.69
N GLU A 78 15.61 -7.11 -27.77
CA GLU A 78 17.05 -6.99 -27.95
C GLU A 78 17.57 -7.85 -29.12
N GLU A 79 17.10 -9.09 -29.24
CA GLU A 79 17.49 -9.99 -30.33
C GLU A 79 16.93 -9.54 -31.68
N ILE A 80 15.68 -9.06 -31.73
CA ILE A 80 15.12 -8.44 -32.95
C ILE A 80 15.91 -7.20 -33.33
N LYS A 81 16.24 -6.33 -32.36
CA LYS A 81 17.05 -5.14 -32.61
C LYS A 81 18.43 -5.51 -33.16
N LYS A 82 19.12 -6.49 -32.57
CA LYS A 82 20.42 -7.00 -33.08
C LYS A 82 20.30 -7.56 -34.49
N ALA A 83 19.25 -8.34 -34.77
CA ALA A 83 19.03 -8.93 -36.09
C ALA A 83 18.71 -7.87 -37.15
N VAL A 84 17.91 -6.86 -36.80
CA VAL A 84 17.58 -5.72 -37.66
C VAL A 84 18.82 -4.85 -37.91
N ASP A 85 19.61 -4.55 -36.87
CA ASP A 85 20.86 -3.79 -36.97
C ASP A 85 21.89 -4.52 -37.85
N ALA A 86 21.99 -5.85 -37.74
CA ALA A 86 22.84 -6.69 -38.58
C ALA A 86 22.35 -6.78 -40.03
N ALA A 87 21.05 -6.94 -40.25
CA ALA A 87 20.45 -7.05 -41.58
C ALA A 87 20.45 -5.72 -42.36
N THR A 88 20.35 -4.59 -41.67
CA THR A 88 20.28 -3.27 -42.31
C THR A 88 21.65 -2.59 -42.49
N ASN A 89 22.75 -3.17 -42.01
CA ASN A 89 24.10 -2.58 -42.03
C ASN A 89 24.16 -1.12 -41.48
N LYS A 90 23.16 -0.71 -40.70
CA LYS A 90 23.13 0.59 -40.04
C LYS A 90 23.72 0.43 -38.65
N LYS A 91 25.05 0.58 -38.53
CA LYS A 91 25.65 1.01 -37.26
C LYS A 91 24.90 2.28 -36.83
N LYS A 92 24.24 2.28 -35.66
CA LYS A 92 23.67 3.50 -35.06
C LYS A 92 24.70 4.64 -35.18
N THR A 93 24.42 5.66 -35.97
CA THR A 93 25.22 6.88 -35.99
C THR A 93 24.95 7.66 -34.70
N PRO A 94 25.94 8.36 -34.12
CA PRO A 94 25.82 9.12 -32.87
C PRO A 94 24.70 10.17 -32.87
N GLU A 95 24.14 10.50 -34.03
CA GLU A 95 22.98 11.37 -34.19
C GLU A 95 21.68 10.76 -33.66
N MET A 96 21.46 9.44 -33.80
CA MET A 96 20.21 8.83 -33.30
C MET A 96 20.19 8.70 -31.78
N GLU A 97 21.33 8.43 -31.14
CA GLU A 97 21.44 8.48 -29.67
C GLU A 97 21.26 9.90 -29.14
N ARG A 98 21.74 10.91 -29.89
CA ARG A 98 21.46 12.31 -29.58
C ARG A 98 19.98 12.64 -29.69
N ILE A 99 19.27 12.15 -30.71
CA ILE A 99 17.84 12.41 -30.87
C ILE A 99 17.06 11.77 -29.71
N GLU A 100 17.33 10.51 -29.37
CA GLU A 100 16.66 9.81 -28.26
C GLU A 100 16.94 10.50 -26.90
N ALA A 101 18.18 10.95 -26.67
CA ALA A 101 18.53 11.73 -25.48
C ALA A 101 17.86 13.11 -25.46
N LEU A 102 17.73 13.77 -26.61
CA LEU A 102 17.05 15.06 -26.75
C LEU A 102 15.55 14.92 -26.53
N GLU A 103 14.90 13.89 -27.08
CA GLU A 103 13.48 13.61 -26.88
C GLU A 103 13.17 13.33 -25.41
N LYS A 104 13.99 12.51 -24.75
CA LYS A 104 13.85 12.25 -23.30
C LYS A 104 14.00 13.54 -22.49
N LYS A 105 15.01 14.36 -22.81
CA LYS A 105 15.24 15.64 -22.14
C LYS A 105 14.08 16.62 -22.39
N ASN A 106 13.49 16.60 -23.58
CA ASN A 106 12.36 17.47 -23.92
C ASN A 106 11.09 17.06 -23.15
N ALA A 107 10.80 15.76 -23.06
CA ALA A 107 9.69 15.26 -22.26
C ALA A 107 9.84 15.59 -20.76
N GLU A 108 11.06 15.50 -20.21
CA GLU A 108 11.34 15.89 -18.83
C GLU A 108 11.17 17.41 -18.60
N LEU A 109 11.52 18.24 -19.59
CA LEU A 109 11.32 19.69 -19.53
C LEU A 109 9.83 20.05 -19.61
N GLU A 110 9.09 19.47 -20.54
CA GLU A 110 7.65 19.68 -20.68
C GLU A 110 6.90 19.29 -19.39
N ALA A 111 7.28 18.18 -18.76
CA ALA A 111 6.71 17.77 -17.47
C ALA A 111 7.03 18.76 -16.34
N LYS A 112 8.25 19.32 -16.31
CA LYS A 112 8.64 20.33 -15.32
C LYS A 112 7.92 21.66 -15.55
N ASP A 113 7.80 22.10 -16.79
CA ASP A 113 7.12 23.34 -17.14
C ASP A 113 5.63 23.27 -16.82
N LEU A 114 4.97 22.15 -17.13
CA LEU A 114 3.59 21.90 -16.74
C LEU A 114 3.41 21.95 -15.21
N ARG A 115 4.34 21.32 -14.47
CA ARG A 115 4.34 21.34 -13.01
C ARG A 115 4.54 22.75 -12.45
N ASN A 116 5.47 23.51 -13.00
CA ASN A 116 5.74 24.89 -12.59
C ASN A 116 4.56 25.81 -12.88
N ALA A 117 3.95 25.70 -14.07
CA ALA A 117 2.74 26.45 -14.43
C ALA A 117 1.59 26.15 -13.47
N THR A 118 1.35 24.86 -13.20
CA THR A 118 0.32 24.40 -12.27
C THR A 118 0.57 24.90 -10.85
N ASN A 119 1.81 24.81 -10.35
CA ASN A 119 2.18 25.35 -9.03
C ASN A 119 1.96 26.86 -8.94
N GLY A 120 2.22 27.60 -10.03
CA GLY A 120 1.93 29.03 -10.12
C GLY A 120 0.44 29.33 -9.97
N THR A 121 -0.43 28.55 -10.61
CA THR A 121 -1.88 28.67 -10.49
C THR A 121 -2.38 28.33 -9.09
N ILE A 122 -1.93 27.20 -8.53
CA ILE A 122 -2.26 26.78 -7.15
C ILE A 122 -1.80 27.85 -6.14
N GLY A 123 -0.59 28.39 -6.31
CA GLY A 123 -0.05 29.43 -5.44
C GLY A 123 -0.86 30.73 -5.46
N LYS A 124 -1.39 31.13 -6.63
CA LYS A 124 -2.31 32.27 -6.72
C LYS A 124 -3.61 31.99 -5.99
N LEU A 125 -4.22 30.83 -6.23
CA LEU A 125 -5.50 30.45 -5.61
C LEU A 125 -5.40 30.37 -4.08
N LEU A 126 -4.31 29.80 -3.55
CA LEU A 126 -4.05 29.78 -2.11
C LEU A 126 -3.90 31.19 -1.53
N LYS A 127 -3.17 32.07 -2.23
CA LYS A 127 -3.01 33.46 -1.82
C LYS A 127 -4.34 34.21 -1.78
N ASP A 128 -5.19 34.02 -2.78
CA ASP A 128 -6.50 34.66 -2.87
C ASP A 128 -7.41 34.22 -1.71
N LYS A 129 -7.31 32.94 -1.30
CA LYS A 129 -8.03 32.38 -0.15
C LYS A 129 -7.33 32.57 1.19
N LYS A 130 -6.24 33.35 1.23
CA LYS A 130 -5.43 33.61 2.43
C LYS A 130 -4.90 32.34 3.11
N LEU A 131 -4.65 31.30 2.33
CA LEU A 131 -4.11 30.03 2.78
C LEU A 131 -2.58 29.98 2.64
N PRO A 132 -1.87 29.23 3.50
CA PRO A 132 -0.41 29.09 3.43
C PRO A 132 0.07 28.46 2.12
N SER A 133 1.18 28.97 1.58
CA SER A 133 1.82 28.45 0.35
C SER A 133 2.41 27.05 0.51
N GLU A 134 2.60 26.57 1.74
CA GLU A 134 3.07 25.20 2.01
C GLU A 134 2.09 24.13 1.52
N LEU A 135 0.80 24.50 1.38
CA LEU A 135 -0.25 23.61 0.90
C LEU A 135 -0.10 23.26 -0.59
N ILE A 136 0.72 23.98 -1.36
CA ILE A 136 0.92 23.69 -2.80
C ILE A 136 1.30 22.22 -3.03
N ASN A 137 2.17 21.66 -2.18
CA ASN A 137 2.64 20.28 -2.30
C ASN A 137 1.58 19.24 -1.89
N LEU A 138 0.56 19.63 -1.12
CA LEU A 138 -0.49 18.75 -0.63
C LEU A 138 -1.71 18.72 -1.55
N VAL A 139 -1.89 19.78 -2.35
CA VAL A 139 -3.04 19.96 -3.23
C VAL A 139 -2.73 19.48 -4.66
N TYR A 140 -1.44 19.35 -5.03
CA TYR A 140 -0.99 18.82 -6.32
C TYR A 140 -1.35 17.32 -6.48
N GLY A 141 -2.60 17.05 -6.81
CA GLY A 141 -3.13 15.71 -7.06
C GLY A 141 -2.84 15.24 -8.48
N ASP A 142 -3.89 15.13 -9.29
CA ASP A 142 -3.87 14.62 -10.66
C ASP A 142 -3.44 15.65 -11.73
N GLY A 143 -2.95 16.82 -11.31
CA GLY A 143 -2.55 17.91 -12.20
C GLY A 143 -3.72 18.62 -12.89
N LYS A 144 -4.98 18.28 -12.56
CA LYS A 144 -6.16 18.96 -13.12
C LYS A 144 -6.57 20.15 -12.25
N GLU A 145 -6.93 21.23 -12.92
CA GLU A 145 -7.32 22.49 -12.27
C GLU A 145 -8.54 22.36 -11.35
N GLU A 146 -9.54 21.61 -11.78
CA GLU A 146 -10.74 21.38 -10.98
C GLU A 146 -10.45 20.63 -9.67
N THR A 147 -9.51 19.68 -9.71
CA THR A 147 -9.19 18.83 -8.56
C THR A 147 -8.47 19.64 -7.48
N PHE A 148 -7.44 20.42 -7.86
CA PHE A 148 -6.75 21.23 -6.87
C PHE A 148 -7.62 22.37 -6.34
N THR A 149 -8.51 22.93 -7.17
CA THR A 149 -9.43 23.99 -6.74
C THR A 149 -10.41 23.48 -5.69
N LYS A 150 -11.05 22.33 -5.94
CA LYS A 150 -11.95 21.68 -4.96
C LYS A 150 -11.24 21.32 -3.66
N ASN A 151 -10.00 20.84 -3.75
CA ASN A 151 -9.19 20.51 -2.57
C ASN A 151 -8.90 21.77 -1.74
N ILE A 152 -8.56 22.88 -2.39
CA ILE A 152 -8.33 24.16 -1.71
C ILE A 152 -9.60 24.68 -1.04
N ASP A 153 -10.75 24.62 -1.73
CA ASP A 153 -12.05 25.01 -1.16
C ASP A 153 -12.41 24.16 0.08
N ALA A 154 -12.15 22.85 0.03
CA ALA A 154 -12.39 21.96 1.15
C ALA A 154 -11.50 22.31 2.35
N ILE A 155 -10.21 22.57 2.11
CA ILE A 155 -9.27 22.98 3.16
C ILE A 155 -9.69 24.31 3.79
N GLU A 156 -10.08 25.30 2.97
CA GLU A 156 -10.60 26.58 3.45
C GLU A 156 -11.81 26.39 4.39
N ASN A 157 -12.78 25.60 3.97
CA ASN A 157 -13.99 25.33 4.76
C ASN A 157 -13.67 24.63 6.09
N ILE A 158 -12.76 23.67 6.10
CA ILE A 158 -12.35 22.95 7.32
C ILE A 158 -11.66 23.92 8.30
N ILE A 159 -10.73 24.74 7.80
CA ILE A 159 -10.00 25.71 8.63
C ILE A 159 -10.95 26.74 9.22
N ASN A 160 -11.84 27.31 8.41
CA ASN A 160 -12.83 28.29 8.88
C ASN A 160 -13.77 27.68 9.92
N SER A 161 -14.29 26.47 9.67
CA SER A 161 -15.15 25.77 10.63
C SER A 161 -14.44 25.48 11.97
N ALA A 162 -13.17 25.08 11.92
CA ALA A 162 -12.37 24.83 13.11
C ALA A 162 -12.07 26.13 13.88
N ALA A 163 -11.76 27.21 13.16
CA ALA A 163 -11.56 28.53 13.75
C ALA A 163 -12.84 29.03 14.43
N ASP A 164 -13.98 28.96 13.76
CA ASP A 164 -15.29 29.34 14.30
C ASP A 164 -15.64 28.52 15.54
N SER A 165 -15.41 27.20 15.51
CA SER A 165 -15.62 26.33 16.67
C SER A 165 -14.74 26.74 17.85
N LYS A 166 -13.46 27.03 17.62
CA LYS A 166 -12.54 27.48 18.68
C LYS A 166 -12.89 28.87 19.22
N VAL A 167 -13.31 29.79 18.35
CA VAL A 167 -13.79 31.11 18.77
C VAL A 167 -15.06 30.98 19.60
N ASN A 168 -16.01 30.14 19.19
CA ASN A 168 -17.23 29.86 19.96
C ASN A 168 -16.92 29.18 21.30
N GLU A 169 -15.96 28.25 21.36
CA GLU A 169 -15.49 27.69 22.63
C GLU A 169 -14.94 28.79 23.55
N ARG A 170 -14.07 29.67 23.03
CA ARG A 170 -13.46 30.78 23.80
C ARG A 170 -14.49 31.82 24.26
N LEU A 171 -15.40 32.21 23.38
CA LEU A 171 -16.48 33.14 23.69
C LEU A 171 -17.48 32.52 24.67
N GLY A 172 -17.85 31.25 24.48
CA GLY A 172 -18.76 30.54 25.40
C GLY A 172 -18.17 30.31 26.78
N SER A 173 -16.85 30.10 26.89
CA SER A 173 -16.16 29.96 28.18
C SER A 173 -15.81 31.29 28.86
N SER A 174 -15.87 32.41 28.12
CA SER A 174 -15.66 33.77 28.65
C SER A 174 -16.96 34.61 28.72
N ALA A 175 -18.09 34.04 28.29
CA ALA A 175 -19.37 34.72 28.27
C ALA A 175 -19.92 34.80 29.69
N TYR A 176 -20.06 36.04 30.18
CA TYR A 176 -20.81 36.34 31.39
C TYR A 176 -22.25 35.83 31.23
N ILE A 177 -22.64 34.86 32.06
CA ILE A 177 -24.01 34.36 32.14
C ILE A 177 -24.74 35.25 33.15
N PRO A 178 -25.66 36.14 32.71
CA PRO A 178 -26.37 37.00 33.64
C PRO A 178 -27.20 36.16 34.64
N PRO A 179 -27.15 36.46 35.95
CA PRO A 179 -27.91 35.75 36.96
C PRO A 179 -29.41 35.71 36.65
N SER A 180 -29.99 34.50 36.56
CA SER A 180 -31.44 34.34 36.55
C SER A 180 -31.98 34.50 37.97
N GLY A 181 -32.22 35.76 38.36
CA GLY A 181 -32.94 36.14 39.56
C GLY A 181 -32.05 36.56 40.74
N GLY A 182 -32.09 37.87 41.06
CA GLY A 182 -31.79 38.44 42.38
C GLY A 182 -30.50 37.98 43.07
N GLN A 183 -29.35 38.08 42.41
CA GLN A 183 -28.06 37.96 43.11
C GLN A 183 -27.64 39.30 43.73
N THR A 184 -27.04 39.24 44.91
CA THR A 184 -26.49 40.41 45.63
C THR A 184 -25.29 40.99 44.90
N ALA A 185 -25.03 42.29 45.08
CA ALA A 185 -23.98 43.03 44.37
C ALA A 185 -22.57 42.40 44.52
N GLU A 186 -22.25 41.77 45.64
CA GLU A 186 -21.00 41.02 45.84
C GLU A 186 -20.80 39.89 44.81
N ALA A 187 -21.84 39.11 44.49
CA ALA A 187 -21.72 37.98 43.58
C ALA A 187 -21.55 38.44 42.13
N LEU A 188 -22.16 39.58 41.77
CA LEU A 188 -21.97 40.23 40.48
C LEU A 188 -20.53 40.74 40.31
N ASN A 189 -20.00 41.41 41.34
CA ASN A 189 -18.65 41.95 41.33
C ASN A 189 -17.58 40.85 41.28
N ALA A 190 -17.80 39.72 41.97
CA ALA A 190 -16.90 38.57 41.90
C ALA A 190 -16.89 37.90 40.52
N GLN A 191 -18.03 37.80 39.84
CA GLN A 191 -18.11 37.28 38.48
C GLN A 191 -17.46 38.22 37.47
N ILE A 192 -17.66 39.53 37.60
CA ILE A 192 -17.02 40.54 36.74
C ILE A 192 -15.50 40.52 36.94
N ALA A 193 -15.01 40.50 38.18
CA ALA A 193 -13.59 40.41 38.51
C ALA A 193 -12.93 39.16 37.92
N SER A 194 -13.61 38.00 38.00
CA SER A 194 -13.15 36.76 37.38
C SER A 194 -13.15 36.81 35.85
N ALA A 195 -14.09 37.52 35.23
CA ALA A 195 -14.17 37.65 33.77
C ALA A 195 -13.14 38.65 33.20
N ILE A 196 -12.77 39.69 33.97
CA ILE A 196 -11.77 40.70 33.57
C ILE A 196 -10.35 40.40 34.07
N GLY A 197 -10.17 39.31 34.83
CA GLY A 197 -8.85 38.84 35.28
C GLY A 197 -8.18 39.69 36.36
N VAL A 198 -8.95 40.49 37.11
CA VAL A 198 -8.45 41.28 38.24
C VAL A 198 -8.83 40.55 39.52
N LYS A 199 -7.82 40.06 40.27
CA LYS A 199 -8.02 39.43 41.59
C LYS A 199 -8.28 40.45 42.68
#